data_AF-A0A945M446-F1
#
_entry.id   AF-A0A945M446-F1
#
_cell.length_a   1.000
_cell.length_b   1.000
_cell.length_c   1.000
_cell.angle_alpha   90.00
_cell.angle_beta   90.00
_cell.angle_gamma   90.00
#
_symmetry.space_group_name_H-M   'P 1'
#
loop_
_entity.id
_entity.type
_entity.pdbx_description
1 polymer ?
#
loop_
_entity_poly.entity_id
_entity_poly.type
_entity_poly.pdbx_seq_one_letter_code
_entity_poly.pdbx_strand_id
1 'polypeptide(L)'
;MTNWDAFDRELDSWAAENRRATFWWRDDDARAPDPALDALLDAAAARGAPLSLAVIPADIDPALETCLAAQPGLTVLQHGYAHQNHAPAVEKKQELGRHRPFPTVL
;
A
#
# COMPACT_ATOMS: atom_id res chain seq x y z
N MET A 1 -10.05 -9.26 17.44
CA MET A 1 -9.67 -9.31 16.02
C MET A 1 -10.89 -9.75 15.25
N THR A 2 -11.31 -8.98 14.25
CA THR A 2 -12.35 -9.39 13.31
C THR A 2 -11.80 -10.56 12.50
N ASN A 3 -12.49 -11.70 12.49
CA ASN A 3 -12.07 -12.91 11.77
C ASN A 3 -12.77 -13.00 10.41
N TRP A 4 -12.41 -14.02 9.61
CA TRP A 4 -13.03 -14.25 8.30
C TRP A 4 -14.56 -14.43 8.38
N ASP A 5 -15.09 -15.07 9.43
CA ASP A 5 -16.55 -15.23 9.60
C ASP A 5 -17.29 -13.89 9.72
N ALA A 6 -16.66 -12.89 10.35
CA ALA A 6 -17.25 -11.56 10.45
C ALA A 6 -17.22 -10.82 9.11
N PHE A 7 -16.20 -11.08 8.28
CA PHE A 7 -16.14 -10.55 6.92
C PHE A 7 -17.21 -11.20 6.03
N ASP A 8 -17.35 -12.52 6.05
CA ASP A 8 -18.35 -13.24 5.25
C ASP A 8 -19.77 -12.77 5.57
N ARG A 9 -20.11 -12.62 6.86
CA ARG A 9 -21.42 -12.10 7.28
C ARG A 9 -21.71 -10.68 6.79
N GLU A 10 -20.69 -9.83 6.70
CA GLU A 10 -20.85 -8.50 6.13
C GLU A 10 -21.17 -8.59 4.63
N LEU A 11 -20.45 -9.44 3.87
CA LEU A 11 -20.71 -9.63 2.44
C LEU A 11 -22.11 -10.22 2.18
N ASP A 12 -22.54 -11.17 2.99
CA ASP A 12 -23.89 -11.74 2.94
C ASP A 12 -24.96 -10.66 3.19
N SER A 13 -24.70 -9.74 4.12
CA SER A 13 -25.61 -8.63 4.42
C SER A 13 -25.74 -7.67 3.23
N TRP A 14 -24.64 -7.36 2.54
CA TRP A 14 -24.69 -6.56 1.31
C TRP A 14 -25.48 -7.28 0.20
N ALA A 15 -25.24 -8.57 0.03
CA ALA A 15 -25.94 -9.38 -0.97
C ALA A 15 -27.46 -9.44 -0.69
N ALA A 16 -27.87 -9.56 0.58
CA ALA A 16 -29.27 -9.55 1.00
C ALA A 16 -29.98 -8.22 0.66
N GLU A 17 -29.25 -7.11 0.61
CA GLU A 17 -29.74 -5.80 0.20
C GLU A 17 -29.64 -5.56 -1.33
N ASN A 18 -29.30 -6.57 -2.13
CA ASN A 18 -28.99 -6.45 -3.57
C ASN A 18 -27.87 -5.45 -3.86
N ARG A 19 -26.91 -5.31 -2.95
CA ARG A 19 -25.74 -4.45 -3.10
C ARG A 19 -24.50 -5.31 -3.40
N ARG A 20 -23.60 -4.77 -4.22
CA ARG A 20 -22.30 -5.40 -4.50
C ARG A 20 -21.20 -4.65 -3.75
N ALA A 21 -20.48 -5.34 -2.89
CA ALA A 21 -19.30 -4.78 -2.25
C ALA A 21 -18.23 -4.50 -3.32
N THR A 22 -17.60 -3.33 -3.22
CA THR A 22 -16.41 -2.99 -3.99
C THR A 22 -15.22 -3.00 -3.06
N PHE A 23 -14.07 -3.45 -3.58
CA PHE A 23 -12.84 -3.51 -2.80
C PHE A 23 -11.75 -2.79 -3.55
N TRP A 24 -10.88 -2.17 -2.77
CA TRP A 24 -9.54 -1.84 -3.19
C TRP A 24 -8.61 -2.45 -2.15
N TRP A 25 -7.41 -2.79 -2.58
CA TRP A 25 -6.39 -3.38 -1.73
C TRP A 25 -5.05 -2.79 -2.13
N ARG A 26 -4.11 -2.84 -1.20
CA ARG A 26 -2.78 -2.34 -1.42
C ARG A 26 -1.76 -3.18 -0.68
N ASP A 27 -0.54 -3.15 -1.18
CA ASP A 27 0.65 -3.59 -0.46
C ASP A 27 1.54 -2.37 -0.15
N ASP A 28 2.19 -2.39 1.00
CA ASP A 28 2.96 -1.25 1.53
C ASP A 28 4.48 -1.52 1.45
N ASP A 29 5.28 -0.47 1.55
CA ASP A 29 6.74 -0.52 1.67
C ASP A 29 7.54 -0.95 0.42
N ALA A 30 6.94 -0.87 -0.77
CA ALA A 30 7.66 -1.15 -2.00
C ALA A 30 8.82 -0.17 -2.23
N ARG A 31 10.03 -0.71 -2.41
CA ARG A 31 11.27 0.06 -2.65
C ARG A 31 12.10 -0.49 -3.79
N ALA A 32 12.08 -1.80 -4.02
CA ALA A 32 12.81 -2.48 -5.08
C ALA A 32 12.02 -3.68 -5.61
N PRO A 33 12.34 -4.19 -6.80
CA PRO A 33 11.87 -5.51 -7.23
C PRO A 33 12.35 -6.58 -6.27
N ASP A 34 11.45 -7.45 -5.84
CA ASP A 34 11.77 -8.64 -5.07
C ASP A 34 10.81 -9.80 -5.43
N PRO A 35 11.13 -11.04 -5.03
CA PRO A 35 10.28 -12.18 -5.37
C PRO A 35 8.86 -12.12 -4.79
N ALA A 36 8.64 -11.38 -3.70
CA ALA A 36 7.30 -11.23 -3.13
C ALA A 36 6.46 -10.26 -3.96
N LEU A 37 7.06 -9.17 -4.43
CA LEU A 37 6.44 -8.24 -5.37
C LEU A 37 6.11 -8.94 -6.69
N ASP A 38 7.03 -9.74 -7.25
CA ASP A 38 6.77 -10.51 -8.47
C ASP A 38 5.53 -11.42 -8.30
N ALA A 39 5.47 -12.17 -7.20
CA ALA A 39 4.34 -13.04 -6.90
C ALA A 39 3.01 -12.26 -6.72
N LEU A 40 3.07 -11.07 -6.13
CA LEU A 40 1.91 -10.20 -5.95
C LEU A 40 1.40 -9.68 -7.29
N LEU A 41 2.29 -9.21 -8.16
CA LEU A 41 1.96 -8.73 -9.50
C LEU A 41 1.34 -9.84 -10.34
N ASP A 42 1.94 -11.04 -10.35
CA ASP A 42 1.40 -12.21 -11.04
C ASP A 42 0.01 -12.60 -10.51
N ALA A 43 -0.17 -12.58 -9.20
CA ALA A 43 -1.45 -12.93 -8.58
C ALA A 43 -2.57 -11.94 -8.91
N ALA A 44 -2.25 -10.64 -8.97
CA ALA A 44 -3.16 -9.58 -9.36
C ALA A 44 -3.53 -9.69 -10.85
N ALA A 45 -2.52 -9.85 -11.71
CA ALA A 45 -2.71 -10.00 -13.15
C ALA A 45 -3.56 -11.21 -13.50
N ALA A 46 -3.28 -12.37 -12.90
CA ALA A 46 -4.02 -13.62 -13.14
C ALA A 46 -5.51 -13.52 -12.77
N ARG A 47 -5.88 -12.58 -11.90
CA ARG A 47 -7.27 -12.37 -11.43
C ARG A 47 -7.93 -11.13 -12.04
N GLY A 48 -7.20 -10.35 -12.85
CA GLY A 48 -7.65 -9.04 -13.30
C GLY A 48 -7.98 -8.10 -12.14
N ALA A 49 -7.35 -8.29 -10.99
CA ALA A 49 -7.63 -7.52 -9.79
C ALA A 49 -6.79 -6.22 -9.82
N PRO A 50 -7.40 -5.02 -9.68
CA PRO A 50 -6.65 -3.78 -9.62
C PRO A 50 -5.77 -3.79 -8.37
N LEU A 51 -4.49 -3.43 -8.49
CA LEU A 51 -3.54 -3.41 -7.39
C LEU A 51 -3.08 -1.97 -7.12
N SER A 52 -3.02 -1.59 -5.86
CA SER A 52 -2.33 -0.37 -5.44
C SER A 52 -1.03 -0.73 -4.72
N LEU A 53 0.06 -0.06 -5.03
CA LEU A 53 1.35 -0.28 -4.37
C LEU A 53 1.83 1.00 -3.71
N ALA A 54 2.04 0.97 -2.40
CA ALA A 54 2.52 2.11 -1.65
C ALA A 54 4.06 2.10 -1.63
N VAL A 55 4.66 3.03 -2.36
CA VAL A 55 6.10 3.11 -2.67
C VAL A 55 6.77 4.15 -1.79
N ILE A 56 8.01 3.87 -1.38
CA ILE A 56 8.84 4.78 -0.56
C ILE A 56 9.91 5.44 -1.44
N PRO A 57 9.79 6.75 -1.73
CA PRO A 57 10.63 7.40 -2.73
C PRO A 57 12.13 7.53 -2.40
N ALA A 58 12.50 7.73 -1.12
CA ALA A 58 13.86 8.18 -0.78
C ALA A 58 14.96 7.18 -1.18
N ASP A 59 14.64 5.89 -1.16
CA ASP A 59 15.57 4.79 -1.43
C ASP A 59 15.00 3.86 -2.52
N ILE A 60 14.34 4.44 -3.53
CA ILE A 60 13.75 3.65 -4.61
C ILE A 60 14.84 3.07 -5.52
N ASP A 61 14.78 1.76 -5.78
CA ASP A 61 15.57 1.12 -6.83
C ASP A 61 14.99 1.53 -8.20
N PRO A 62 15.79 2.11 -9.12
CA PRO A 62 15.33 2.44 -10.46
C PRO A 62 14.73 1.25 -11.25
N ALA A 63 15.14 0.02 -10.93
CA ALA A 63 14.55 -1.18 -11.52
C ALA A 63 13.06 -1.35 -11.15
N LEU A 64 12.62 -0.79 -10.01
CA LEU A 64 11.22 -0.81 -9.61
C LEU A 64 10.36 -0.05 -10.63
N GLU A 65 10.78 1.14 -11.08
CA GLU A 65 10.03 1.91 -12.08
C GLU A 65 9.75 1.08 -13.33
N THR A 66 10.78 0.41 -13.85
CA THR A 66 10.66 -0.44 -15.05
C THR A 66 9.72 -1.62 -14.80
N CYS A 67 9.83 -2.27 -13.64
CA CYS A 67 8.96 -3.36 -13.23
C CYS A 67 7.48 -2.92 -13.18
N LEU A 68 7.20 -1.78 -12.55
CA LEU A 68 5.84 -1.27 -12.35
C LEU A 68 5.22 -0.72 -13.63
N ALA A 69 6.00 -0.08 -14.50
CA ALA A 69 5.51 0.47 -15.78
C ALA A 69 4.94 -0.61 -16.72
N ALA A 70 5.36 -1.87 -16.55
CA ALA A 70 4.88 -3.00 -17.34
C ALA A 70 3.50 -3.54 -16.90
N GLN A 71 2.92 -3.04 -15.80
CA GLN A 71 1.76 -3.64 -15.14
C GLN A 71 0.46 -2.84 -15.38
N PRO A 72 -0.39 -3.24 -16.35
CA PRO A 72 -1.65 -2.56 -16.59
C PRO A 72 -2.61 -2.76 -15.40
N GLY A 73 -3.14 -1.67 -14.86
CA GLY A 73 -4.08 -1.70 -13.72
C GLY A 73 -3.42 -1.58 -12.34
N LEU A 74 -2.10 -1.35 -12.31
CA LEU A 74 -1.40 -0.95 -11.10
C LEU A 74 -1.56 0.56 -10.85
N THR A 75 -1.82 0.93 -9.60
CA THR A 75 -1.77 2.32 -9.11
C THR A 75 -0.62 2.49 -8.13
N VAL A 76 0.25 3.46 -8.37
CA VAL A 76 1.33 3.79 -7.42
C VAL A 76 0.86 4.87 -6.45
N LEU A 77 1.05 4.63 -5.17
CA LEU A 77 0.75 5.56 -4.08
C LEU A 77 2.04 5.88 -3.35
N GLN A 78 2.22 7.13 -2.91
CA GLN A 78 3.38 7.48 -2.08
C GLN A 78 3.15 7.05 -0.63
N HIS A 79 4.12 6.34 -0.03
CA HIS A 79 4.08 5.88 1.37
C HIS A 79 5.08 6.63 2.26
N GLY A 80 4.88 7.94 2.42
CA GLY A 80 5.87 8.81 3.05
C GLY A 80 7.00 9.16 2.08
N TYR A 81 8.13 9.67 2.58
CA TYR A 81 9.31 9.95 1.76
C TYR A 81 10.39 8.87 1.93
N ALA A 82 10.91 8.68 3.13
CA ALA A 82 11.88 7.64 3.49
C ALA A 82 11.29 6.57 4.43
N HIS A 83 10.07 6.81 4.92
CA HIS A 83 9.37 5.99 5.92
C HIS A 83 10.20 5.84 7.22
N GLN A 84 10.94 6.88 7.58
CA GLN A 84 11.74 6.93 8.79
C GLN A 84 10.94 7.54 9.94
N ASN A 85 10.94 6.87 11.09
CA ASN A 85 10.33 7.44 12.29
C ASN A 85 11.26 8.47 12.92
N HIS A 86 10.79 9.70 13.02
CA HIS A 86 11.49 10.75 13.75
C HIS A 86 10.76 11.18 15.02
N ALA A 87 9.62 10.55 15.33
CA ALA A 87 8.81 10.91 16.50
C ALA A 87 9.56 10.64 17.81
N PRO A 88 9.40 11.51 18.83
CA PRO A 88 9.78 11.18 20.20
C PRO A 88 9.10 9.88 20.66
N ALA A 89 9.70 9.17 21.61
CA ALA A 89 9.26 7.83 22.03
C ALA A 89 7.79 7.78 22.53
N VAL A 90 7.25 8.89 23.02
CA VAL A 90 5.87 8.99 23.54
C VAL A 90 4.84 9.37 22.48
N GLU A 91 5.26 9.71 21.27
CA GLU A 91 4.39 10.11 20.17
C GLU A 91 4.16 8.97 19.19
N LYS A 92 3.07 9.07 18.42
CA LYS A 92 2.85 8.17 17.29
C LYS A 92 3.99 8.31 16.29
N LYS A 93 4.42 7.19 15.70
CA LYS A 93 5.44 7.17 14.64
C LYS A 93 5.01 8.11 13.52
N GLN A 94 5.88 9.05 13.18
CA GLN A 94 5.64 10.02 12.12
C GLN A 94 6.96 10.51 11.55
N GLU A 95 6.98 10.66 10.23
CA GLU A 95 8.11 11.21 9.51
C GLU A 95 8.12 12.74 9.58
N LEU A 96 6.93 13.37 9.48
CA LEU A 96 6.75 14.83 9.38
C LEU A 96 5.96 15.39 10.58
N GLY A 97 6.46 15.15 11.79
CA GLY A 97 5.86 15.68 13.01
C GLY A 97 6.15 17.16 13.25
N ARG A 98 5.33 17.83 14.07
CA ARG A 98 5.47 19.27 14.39
C ARG A 98 6.81 19.62 15.06
N HIS A 99 7.48 18.63 15.66
CA HIS A 99 8.81 18.74 16.24
C HIS A 99 9.94 18.85 15.19
N ARG A 100 9.62 18.63 13.91
CA ARG A 100 10.54 18.84 12.77
C ARG A 100 10.10 20.09 12.00
N PRO A 101 10.65 21.28 12.30
CA PRO A 101 10.31 22.49 11.57
C PRO A 101 10.80 22.39 10.12
N PHE A 102 10.21 23.22 9.24
CA PHE A 102 10.48 23.21 7.80
C PHE A 102 11.99 23.20 7.43
N PRO A 103 12.87 23.99 8.08
CA PRO A 103 14.32 23.94 7.78
C PRO A 103 15.03 22.63 8.14
N THR A 104 14.39 21.73 8.89
CA THR A 104 14.92 20.40 9.25
C THR A 104 14.41 19.30 8.30
N VAL A 105 13.38 19.61 7.51
CA VAL A 105 12.75 18.67 6.57
C VAL A 105 13.22 18.91 5.14
N LEU A 106 13.55 20.16 4.78
CA LEU A 106 14.15 20.51 3.50
C LEU A 106 15.65 20.25 3.44
#